data_AF-A0A7U9MY10-F1
#
_entry.id   AF-A0A7U9MY10-F1
#
_cell.length_a   1.000
_cell.length_b   1.000
_cell.length_c   1.000
_cell.angle_alpha   90.00
_cell.angle_beta   90.00
_cell.angle_gamma   90.00
#
_symmetry.space_group_name_H-M   'P 1'
#
loop_
_entity.id
_entity.type
_entity.pdbx_description
1 polymer ?
#
loop_
_entity_poly.entity_id
_entity_poly.type
_entity_poly.pdbx_seq_one_letter_code
_entity_poly.pdbx_strand_id
1 'polypeptide(L)'
;MKLTNYEKESVFLFNEADRTASIYTHNAALIRQLTTLCGSHPEQVKRTGDNGCGGLTFELPKKWLKIVPPRVLSAAQKEVLEKMNRSRWGRE
;
A
#
# COMPACT_ATOMS: atom_id res chain seq x y z
N MET A 1 -5.87 22.99 8.61
CA MET A 1 -4.43 23.05 8.96
C MET A 1 -3.64 22.23 7.96
N LYS A 2 -2.41 22.64 7.62
CA LYS A 2 -1.54 21.86 6.71
C LYS A 2 -0.61 21.00 7.57
N LEU A 3 -0.85 19.68 7.58
CA LEU A 3 -0.02 18.73 8.33
C LEU A 3 1.40 18.68 7.77
N THR A 4 2.37 18.56 8.68
CA THR A 4 3.77 18.26 8.36
C THR A 4 3.89 16.84 7.80
N ASN A 5 5.01 16.53 7.14
CA ASN A 5 5.23 15.16 6.65
C ASN A 5 5.44 14.16 7.79
N TYR A 6 5.84 14.62 8.98
CA TYR A 6 5.97 13.78 10.15
C TYR A 6 4.60 13.33 10.69
N GLU A 7 3.63 14.26 10.72
CA GLU A 7 2.25 13.97 11.14
C GLU A 7 1.47 13.13 10.12
N LYS A 8 1.92 13.07 8.87
CA LYS A 8 1.31 12.27 7.80
C LYS A 8 1.71 10.80 7.90
N GLU A 9 1.25 10.15 8.96
CA GLU A 9 1.55 8.76 9.21
C GLU A 9 0.69 7.79 8.39
N SER A 10 1.03 6.51 8.48
CA SER A 10 0.20 5.41 8.00
C SER A 10 0.22 4.30 9.05
N VAL A 11 -0.97 3.91 9.50
CA VAL A 11 -1.18 2.92 10.55
C VAL A 11 -1.96 1.76 9.96
N PHE A 12 -1.39 0.56 10.07
CA PHE A 12 -2.01 -0.69 9.66
C PHE A 12 -2.38 -1.45 10.93
N LEU A 13 -3.67 -1.51 11.23
CA LEU A 13 -4.20 -2.11 12.45
C LEU A 13 -4.95 -3.41 12.12
N PHE A 14 -4.58 -4.49 12.81
CA PHE A 14 -5.34 -5.73 12.84
C PHE A 14 -5.27 -6.31 14.26
N ASN A 15 -6.42 -6.67 14.83
CA ASN A 15 -6.53 -7.30 16.15
C ASN A 15 -7.10 -8.72 15.99
N GLU A 16 -6.94 -9.60 16.97
CA GLU A 16 -7.35 -11.01 16.82
C GLU A 16 -8.87 -11.24 16.76
N ALA A 17 -9.69 -10.28 17.19
CA ALA A 17 -11.15 -10.42 17.20
C ALA A 17 -11.77 -10.13 15.82
N ASP A 18 -11.26 -9.10 15.13
CA ASP A 18 -11.82 -8.66 13.85
C ASP A 18 -11.34 -9.53 12.69
N ARG A 19 -12.17 -9.69 11.66
CA ARG A 19 -11.81 -10.44 10.44
C ARG A 19 -11.06 -9.58 9.42
N THR A 20 -11.18 -8.27 9.54
CA THR A 20 -10.60 -7.25 8.65
C THR A 20 -9.43 -6.55 9.33
N ALA A 21 -8.61 -5.90 8.51
CA ALA A 21 -7.63 -4.92 8.96
C ALA A 21 -8.15 -3.52 8.64
N SER A 22 -7.84 -2.57 9.50
CA SER A 22 -8.06 -1.15 9.29
C SER A 22 -6.75 -0.47 8.88
N ILE A 23 -6.77 0.28 7.78
CA ILE A 23 -5.63 1.02 7.25
C ILE A 23 -5.98 2.49 7.27
N TYR A 24 -5.32 3.23 8.15
CA TYR A 24 -5.31 4.68 8.14
C TYR A 24 -4.05 5.17 7.42
N THR A 25 -4.18 6.09 6.47
CA THR A 25 -3.01 6.56 5.73
C THR A 25 -3.19 7.97 5.17
N HIS A 26 -2.11 8.74 5.21
CA HIS A 26 -1.95 10.00 4.46
C HIS A 26 -1.20 9.82 3.13
N ASN A 27 -0.72 8.61 2.83
CA ASN A 27 0.05 8.34 1.61
C ASN A 27 -0.88 8.39 0.38
N ALA A 28 -0.69 9.42 -0.45
CA ALA A 28 -1.55 9.66 -1.61
C ALA A 28 -1.55 8.51 -2.65
N ALA A 29 -0.42 7.82 -2.84
CA ALA A 29 -0.35 6.68 -3.76
C ALA A 29 -1.15 5.50 -3.23
N LEU A 30 -0.99 5.18 -1.94
CA LEU A 30 -1.75 4.12 -1.29
C LEU A 30 -3.25 4.43 -1.25
N ILE A 31 -3.64 5.68 -0.96
CA ILE A 31 -5.03 6.14 -1.02
C ILE A 31 -5.64 5.87 -2.39
N ARG A 32 -4.94 6.22 -3.48
CA ARG A 32 -5.43 5.98 -4.83
C ARG A 32 -5.64 4.49 -5.09
N GLN A 33 -4.67 3.66 -4.72
CA GLN A 33 -4.76 2.21 -4.87
C GLN A 33 -5.94 1.62 -4.09
N LEU A 34 -6.09 1.98 -2.80
CA LEU A 34 -7.20 1.50 -1.96
C LEU A 34 -8.55 2.00 -2.47
N THR A 35 -8.63 3.24 -2.97
CA THR A 35 -9.86 3.78 -3.58
C THR A 35 -10.23 3.01 -4.84
N THR A 36 -9.26 2.67 -5.70
CA THR A 36 -9.52 1.79 -6.85
C THR A 36 -10.01 0.42 -6.42
N LEU A 37 -9.44 -0.16 -5.36
CA LEU A 37 -9.86 -1.44 -4.81
C LEU A 37 -11.27 -1.39 -4.20
N CYS A 38 -11.68 -0.29 -3.59
CA CYS A 38 -13.08 -0.09 -3.18
C CYS A 38 -14.04 -0.17 -4.36
N GLY A 39 -13.63 0.30 -5.55
CA GLY A 39 -14.44 0.22 -6.76
C GLY A 39 -14.46 -1.18 -7.39
N SER A 40 -13.33 -1.89 -7.39
CA SER A 40 -13.22 -3.21 -8.02
C SER A 40 -13.63 -4.38 -7.12
N HIS A 41 -13.55 -4.22 -5.79
CA HIS A 41 -13.89 -5.23 -4.78
C HIS A 41 -14.68 -4.62 -3.61
N PRO A 42 -15.85 -4.01 -3.86
CA PRO A 42 -16.63 -3.30 -2.84
C PRO A 42 -17.10 -4.18 -1.67
N GLU A 43 -17.22 -5.48 -1.89
CA GLU A 43 -17.58 -6.44 -0.83
C GLU A 43 -16.43 -6.73 0.14
N GLN A 44 -15.18 -6.53 -0.30
CA GLN A 44 -13.97 -6.82 0.49
C GLN A 44 -13.30 -5.55 0.99
N VAL A 45 -13.29 -4.47 0.22
CA VAL A 45 -12.59 -3.22 0.56
C VAL A 45 -13.57 -2.08 0.68
N LYS A 46 -13.55 -1.39 1.83
CA LYS A 46 -14.46 -0.28 2.10
C LYS A 46 -13.69 0.89 2.66
N ARG A 47 -14.05 2.11 2.23
CA ARG A 47 -13.60 3.33 2.90
C ARG A 47 -14.52 3.58 4.09
N THR A 48 -13.94 3.69 5.27
CA THR A 48 -14.67 3.82 6.55
C THR A 48 -14.47 5.15 7.23
N GLY A 49 -13.48 5.95 6.82
CA GLY A 49 -13.20 7.23 7.45
C GLY A 49 -12.50 8.24 6.57
N ASP A 50 -12.70 9.50 6.94
CA ASP A 50 -11.97 10.66 6.47
C ASP A 50 -11.68 11.52 7.71
N ASN A 51 -10.40 11.84 7.95
CA ASN A 51 -10.01 12.66 9.09
C ASN A 51 -10.16 14.17 8.83
N GLY A 52 -10.62 14.58 7.65
CA GLY A 52 -10.79 15.98 7.26
C GLY A 52 -9.47 16.73 6.96
N CYS A 53 -8.33 16.07 7.17
CA CYS A 53 -6.98 16.58 6.96
C CYS A 53 -6.23 15.82 5.85
N GLY A 54 -6.96 15.08 5.02
CA GLY A 54 -6.42 14.33 3.88
C GLY A 54 -5.92 12.92 4.21
N GLY A 55 -6.17 12.43 5.42
CA GLY A 55 -5.93 11.03 5.80
C GLY A 55 -7.23 10.24 5.72
N LEU A 56 -7.16 9.07 5.08
CA LEU A 56 -8.33 8.21 4.88
C LEU A 56 -8.17 6.89 5.61
N THR A 57 -9.30 6.31 6.00
CA THR A 57 -9.36 4.99 6.64
C THR A 57 -10.09 4.01 5.74
N PHE A 58 -9.50 2.83 5.58
CA PHE A 58 -10.03 1.73 4.77
C PHE A 58 -10.06 0.43 5.58
N GLU A 59 -11.01 -0.44 5.27
CA GLU A 59 -11.08 -1.81 5.77
C GLU A 59 -10.88 -2.79 4.62
N LEU A 60 -10.11 -3.85 4.86
CA LEU A 60 -9.91 -4.96 3.92
C LEU A 60 -9.55 -6.27 4.63
N PRO A 61 -9.59 -7.43 3.97
CA PRO A 61 -9.22 -8.70 4.58
C PRO A 61 -7.75 -8.72 4.99
N LYS A 62 -7.45 -9.18 6.22
CA LYS A 62 -6.08 -9.24 6.75
C LYS A 62 -5.10 -9.99 5.85
N LYS A 63 -5.58 -11.04 5.15
CA LYS A 63 -4.80 -11.87 4.20
C LYS A 63 -4.17 -11.09 3.04
N TRP A 64 -4.60 -9.85 2.78
CA TRP A 64 -4.00 -8.99 1.75
C TRP A 64 -2.79 -8.21 2.25
N LEU A 65 -2.63 -8.06 3.56
CA LEU A 65 -1.44 -7.47 4.16
C LEU A 65 -0.34 -8.53 4.26
N LYS A 66 0.82 -8.22 3.69
CA LYS A 66 1.99 -9.10 3.71
C LYS A 66 3.21 -8.33 4.18
N ILE A 67 3.84 -8.83 5.23
CA ILE A 67 5.17 -8.38 5.64
C ILE A 67 6.17 -9.31 4.96
N VAL A 68 6.92 -8.78 4.01
CA VAL A 68 7.88 -9.55 3.22
C VAL A 68 9.26 -8.94 3.43
N PRO A 69 10.28 -9.75 3.80
CA PRO A 69 11.64 -9.23 3.92
C PRO A 69 12.12 -8.71 2.56
N PRO A 70 13.02 -7.71 2.55
CA PRO A 70 13.61 -7.23 1.31
C PRO A 70 14.27 -8.39 0.57
N ARG A 71 14.06 -8.43 -0.74
CA ARG A 71 14.61 -9.48 -1.60
C ARG A 71 16.14 -9.35 -1.63
N VAL A 72 16.84 -10.34 -1.09
CA VAL A 72 18.30 -10.46 -1.27
C VAL A 72 18.57 -11.17 -2.60
N LEU A 73 19.09 -10.43 -3.57
CA LEU A 73 19.44 -10.96 -4.89
C LEU A 73 20.87 -11.50 -4.88
N SER A 74 21.06 -12.72 -5.38
CA SER A 74 22.41 -13.20 -5.72
C SER A 74 23.02 -12.39 -6.86
N ALA A 75 24.35 -12.43 -7.04
CA ALA A 75 25.01 -11.73 -8.13
C ALA A 75 24.43 -12.08 -9.52
N ALA A 76 24.14 -13.36 -9.74
CA ALA A 76 23.50 -13.83 -10.97
C ALA A 76 22.08 -13.24 -11.16
N GLN A 77 21.29 -13.15 -10.07
CA GLN A 77 19.95 -12.55 -10.15
C GLN A 77 19.98 -11.04 -10.38
N LYS A 78 20.99 -10.33 -9.84
CA LYS A 78 21.21 -8.90 -10.11
C LYS A 78 21.49 -8.66 -11.59
N GLU A 79 22.37 -9.46 -12.21
CA GLU A 79 22.72 -9.30 -13.62
C GLU A 79 21.51 -9.54 -14.55
N VAL A 80 20.69 -10.55 -14.23
CA VAL A 80 19.44 -10.81 -14.97
C VAL A 80 18.47 -9.63 -14.83
N LEU A 81 18.31 -9.08 -13.62
CA LEU A 81 17.44 -7.94 -13.39
C LEU A 81 17.94 -6.68 -14.11
N GLU A 82 19.24 -6.44 -14.14
CA GLU A 82 19.84 -5.33 -14.90
C GLU A 82 19.64 -5.49 -16.40
N LYS A 83 19.82 -6.70 -16.95
CA LYS A 83 19.53 -7.00 -18.36
C LYS A 83 18.06 -6.73 -18.68
N MET A 84 17.13 -7.16 -17.82
CA MET A 84 15.70 -6.88 -17.97
C MET A 84 15.40 -5.38 -17.90
N ASN A 85 15.97 -4.65 -16.94
CA ASN A 85 15.76 -3.21 -16.82
C ASN A 85 16.31 -2.44 -18.02
N ARG A 86 17.50 -2.79 -18.53
CA ARG A 86 18.03 -2.21 -19.77
C ARG A 86 17.11 -2.48 -20.96
N SER A 87 16.58 -3.69 -21.10
CA SER A 87 15.65 -4.01 -22.20
C SER A 87 14.30 -3.29 -22.10
N ARG A 88 13.86 -2.98 -20.87
CA ARG A 88 12.55 -2.36 -20.59
C ARG A 88 12.58 -0.84 -20.72
N TRP A 89 13.72 -0.21 -20.42
CA TRP A 89 13.89 1.24 -20.42
C TRP A 89 14.85 1.76 -21.50
N GLY A 90 15.61 0.89 -22.16
CA GLY A 90 16.54 1.23 -23.25
C GLY A 90 15.96 1.06 -24.65
N ARG A 91 14.71 1.49 -24.87
CA ARG A 91 14.28 1.86 -26.23
C ARG A 91 14.62 3.32 -26.44
N GLU A 92 15.80 3.54 -26.99
CA GLU A 92 16.13 4.72 -27.79
C GLU A 92 16.09 4.32 -29.27
#